data_AF-A0A1V6BXS1-F1
#
_entry.id   AF-A0A1V6BXS1-F1
#
_cell.length_a   1.000
_cell.length_b   1.000
_cell.length_c   1.000
_cell.angle_alpha   90.00
_cell.angle_beta   90.00
_cell.angle_gamma   90.00
#
_symmetry.space_group_name_H-M   'P 1'
#
loop_
_entity.id
_entity.type
_entity.pdbx_description
1 polymer ?
#
loop_
_entity_poly.entity_id
_entity_poly.type
_entity_poly.pdbx_seq_one_letter_code
_entity_poly.pdbx_strand_id
1 'polypeptide(L)' 'MANSDSFNKRQIEKNKRAKRKEKQKRKENRKNSPKSSFEDMIAYVDQNGVITSTPPELIKPEDTTGTDET' A
#
# COMPACT_ATOMS: atom_id res chain seq x y z
N MET A 1 -36.48 12.03 34.44
CA MET A 1 -35.35 12.55 33.61
C MET A 1 -34.55 11.38 33.07
N ALA A 2 -34.09 11.42 31.82
CA ALA A 2 -33.14 10.42 31.31
C ALA A 2 -31.78 10.63 31.98
N ASN A 3 -31.23 9.57 32.59
CA ASN A 3 -29.96 9.63 33.31
C ASN A 3 -28.83 9.98 32.32
N SER A 4 -28.11 11.08 32.56
CA SER A 4 -26.97 11.55 31.75
C SER A 4 -25.90 10.47 31.54
N ASP A 5 -25.72 9.58 32.51
CA ASP A 5 -24.81 8.43 32.44
C ASP A 5 -25.17 7.42 31.34
N SER A 6 -26.48 7.26 31.05
CA SER A 6 -26.96 6.36 30.00
C SER A 6 -26.65 6.91 28.60
N PHE A 7 -26.68 8.23 28.44
CA PHE A 7 -26.36 8.90 27.17
C PHE A 7 -24.90 8.68 26.79
N ASN A 8 -23.99 8.83 27.75
CA ASN A 8 -22.56 8.66 27.50
C ASN A 8 -22.23 7.20 27.12
N LYS A 9 -22.79 6.22 27.84
CA LYS A 9 -22.66 4.78 27.50
C LYS A 9 -23.19 4.48 26.10
N ARG A 10 -24.36 5.01 25.73
CA ARG A 10 -24.96 4.84 24.40
C ARG A 10 -24.10 5.43 23.28
N GLN A 11 -23.49 6.59 23.50
CA GLN A 11 -22.58 7.21 22.53
C GLN A 11 -21.30 6.39 22.35
N ILE A 12 -20.71 5.87 23.44
CA ILE A 12 -19.53 5.01 23.38
C ILE A 12 -19.82 3.73 22.58
N GLU A 13 -20.96 3.08 22.82
CA GLU A 13 -21.36 1.89 22.06
C GLU A 13 -21.63 2.19 20.60
N LYS A 14 -22.30 3.31 20.29
CA LYS A 14 -22.52 3.77 18.91
C LYS A 14 -21.19 3.94 18.17
N ASN A 15 -20.22 4.60 18.81
CA ASN A 15 -18.89 4.81 18.23
C ASN A 15 -18.14 3.49 18.02
N LYS A 16 -18.20 2.55 18.98
CA LYS A 16 -17.62 1.21 18.82
C LYS A 16 -18.27 0.45 17.65
N ARG A 17 -19.60 0.50 17.52
CA ARG A 17 -20.33 -0.15 16.43
C ARG A 17 -19.99 0.48 15.08
N ALA A 18 -19.89 1.80 15.00
CA ALA A 18 -19.49 2.53 13.79
C ALA A 18 -18.08 2.13 13.34
N LYS A 19 -17.10 2.15 14.25
CA LYS A 19 -15.72 1.71 13.96
C LYS A 19 -15.65 0.26 13.47
N ARG A 20 -16.45 -0.65 14.04
CA ARG A 20 -16.51 -2.04 13.60
C ARG A 20 -17.07 -2.16 12.18
N LYS A 21 -18.17 -1.48 11.88
CA LYS A 21 -18.77 -1.44 10.53
C LYS A 21 -17.82 -0.85 9.50
N GLU A 22 -17.15 0.24 9.82
CA GLU A 22 -16.17 0.87 8.94
C GLU A 22 -14.98 -0.07 8.64
N LYS A 23 -14.45 -0.74 9.66
CA LYS A 23 -13.39 -1.75 9.48
C LYS A 23 -13.85 -2.93 8.62
N GLN A 24 -15.09 -3.40 8.79
CA GLN A 24 -15.67 -4.45 7.94
C GLN A 24 -15.80 -3.98 6.49
N LYS A 25 -16.36 -2.79 6.26
CA LYS A 25 -16.46 -2.20 4.92
C LYS A 25 -15.09 -2.02 4.27
N ARG A 26 -14.07 -1.56 5.00
CA ARG A 26 -12.69 -1.46 4.48
C ARG A 26 -12.07 -2.82 4.16
N LYS A 27 -12.45 -3.89 4.86
CA LYS A 27 -12.01 -5.26 4.53
C LYS A 27 -12.72 -5.78 3.28
N GLU A 28 -14.03 -5.58 3.18
CA GLU A 28 -14.83 -5.96 2.01
C GLU A 28 -14.38 -5.20 0.76
N ASN A 29 -14.17 -3.90 0.85
CA ASN A 29 -13.63 -3.10 -0.25
C ASN A 29 -12.26 -3.61 -0.72
N ARG A 30 -11.38 -4.03 0.21
CA ARG A 30 -10.09 -4.65 -0.17
C ARG A 30 -10.23 -6.03 -0.81
N LYS A 31 -11.29 -6.78 -0.46
CA LYS A 31 -11.57 -8.10 -1.06
C LYS A 31 -12.24 -7.98 -2.43
N ASN A 32 -13.12 -6.99 -2.59
CA ASN A 32 -13.90 -6.77 -3.81
C ASN A 32 -13.16 -5.90 -4.83
N SER A 33 -12.16 -5.12 -4.38
CA SER A 33 -11.25 -4.44 -5.29
C SER A 33 -10.46 -5.48 -6.09
N PRO A 34 -10.26 -5.27 -7.40
CA PRO A 34 -9.33 -6.08 -8.16
C PRO A 34 -7.97 -6.07 -7.44
N LYS A 35 -7.34 -7.24 -7.39
CA LYS A 35 -5.97 -7.37 -6.86
C LYS A 35 -5.06 -6.64 -7.84
N SER A 36 -4.54 -5.47 -7.45
CA SER A 36 -3.38 -4.91 -8.15
C SER A 36 -2.22 -5.88 -7.95
N SER A 37 -1.68 -6.45 -9.02
CA SER A 37 -0.47 -7.27 -8.92
C SER A 37 0.70 -6.38 -8.47
N PHE A 38 1.73 -6.99 -7.88
CA PHE A 38 2.94 -6.26 -7.51
C PHE A 38 3.59 -5.59 -8.74
N GLU A 39 3.59 -6.29 -9.87
CA GLU A 39 4.15 -5.78 -11.12
C GLU A 39 3.37 -4.61 -11.70
N ASP A 40 2.06 -4.52 -11.45
CA ASP A 40 1.24 -3.39 -11.92
C ASP A 40 1.56 -2.09 -11.16
N MET A 41 2.24 -2.19 -10.02
CA MET A 41 2.64 -1.06 -9.18
C MET A 41 4.09 -0.63 -9.44
N ILE A 42 4.89 -1.45 -10.11
CA ILE A 42 6.27 -1.11 -10.46
C ILE A 42 6.28 -0.38 -11.79
N ALA A 43 6.94 0.78 -11.81
CA ALA A 43 7.20 1.56 -13.00
C ALA A 43 8.71 1.72 -13.15
N TYR A 44 9.23 1.43 -14.35
CA TYR A 44 10.62 1.65 -14.67
C TYR A 44 10.80 3.03 -15.27
N VAL A 45 11.97 3.63 -15.06
CA VAL A 45 12.29 4.97 -15.56
C VAL A 45 13.57 4.88 -16.38
N ASP A 46 13.53 5.44 -17.59
CA ASP A 46 14.68 5.48 -18.48
C ASP A 46 15.62 6.67 -18.20
N GLN A 47 16.72 6.77 -18.97
CA GLN A 47 17.71 7.85 -18.85
C GLN A 47 17.13 9.26 -19.11
N ASN A 48 15.96 9.35 -19.74
CA ASN A 48 15.27 10.59 -20.06
C ASN A 48 14.15 10.91 -19.05
N GLY A 49 13.98 10.08 -18.00
CA GLY A 49 12.93 10.25 -17.02
C GLY A 49 11.54 9.78 -17.48
N VAL A 50 11.46 9.04 -18.59
CA VAL A 50 10.21 8.52 -19.15
C VAL A 50 9.86 7.20 -18.49
N ILE A 51 8.60 7.04 -18.11
CA ILE A 51 8.08 5.79 -17.52
C ILE A 51 7.98 4.72 -18.61
N THR A 52 8.63 3.59 -18.39
CA THR A 52 8.63 2.44 -19.28
C THR A 52 8.06 1.20 -18.59
N SER A 53 7.43 0.33 -19.37
CA SER A 53 6.89 -0.97 -18.90
C SER A 53 7.95 -2.07 -18.89
N THR A 54 9.10 -1.82 -19.51
CA THR A 54 10.20 -2.76 -19.63
C THR A 54 11.18 -2.53 -18.49
N PRO A 55 11.50 -3.56 -17.69
CA PRO A 55 12.59 -3.49 -16.73
C PRO A 55 13.87 -3.01 -17.43
N PRO A 56 14.67 -2.11 -16.83
CA PRO A 56 15.99 -1.83 -17.34
C PRO A 56 16.77 -3.14 -17.31
N GLU A 57 17.54 -3.41 -18.36
CA GLU A 57 18.46 -4.54 -18.35
C GLU A 57 19.34 -4.41 -17.11
N LEU A 58 19.34 -5.45 -16.28
CA LEU A 58 20.28 -5.57 -15.18
C LEU A 58 21.66 -5.58 -15.83
N ILE A 59 22.28 -4.41 -15.93
CA ILE A 59 23.73 -4.30 -16.03
C ILE A 59 24.20 -4.90 -14.72
N LYS A 60 24.36 -6.23 -14.71
CA LYS A 60 25.19 -6.89 -13.72
C LYS A 60 26.47 -6.05 -13.71
N PRO A 61 26.99 -5.64 -12.56
CA PRO A 61 28.36 -5.16 -12.50
C PRO A 61 29.24 -6.38 -12.83
N GLU A 62 29.29 -6.75 -14.11
CA GLU A 62 30.31 -7.59 -14.68
C GLU A 62 31.60 -6.78 -14.47
N ASP A 63 32.44 -7.31 -13.59
CA ASP A 63 33.88 -7.22 -13.76
C ASP A 63 34.44 -5.80 -13.88
N THR A 64 34.46 -5.08 -12.74
CA THR A 64 35.66 -4.29 -12.43
C THR A 64 36.80 -5.27 -12.14
N THR A 65 37.26 -6.02 -13.14
CA THR A 65 38.60 -6.59 -13.11
C THR A 65 39.54 -5.40 -13.10
N GLY A 66 39.97 -5.00 -11.90
CA GLY A 66 41.13 -4.17 -11.71
C GLY A 66 42.31 -4.88 -12.33
N THR A 67 42.58 -4.59 -13.60
CA THR A 67 43.90 -4.73 -14.18
C THR A 67 44.75 -3.65 -13.53
N ASP A 68 45.24 -3.94 -12.32
CA ASP A 68 46.43 -3.27 -11.80
C ASP A 68 47.62 -3.84 -12.59
N GLU A 69 47.83 -3.33 -13.80
CA GLU A 69 49.14 -3.35 -14.44
C GLU A 69 50.01 -2.30 -13.77
N THR A 70 50.81 -2.71 -12.78
CA THR A 70 52.26 -2.48 -12.59
C THR A 70 52.66 -2.85 -11.16
#